data_AF-A0A962QKG3-F1
#
_entry.id   AF-A0A962QKG3-F1
#
_cell.length_a   1.000
_cell.length_b   1.000
_cell.length_c   1.000
_cell.angle_alpha   90.00
_cell.angle_beta   90.00
_cell.angle_gamma   90.00
#
_symmetry.space_group_name_H-M   'P 1'
#
loop_
_entity.id
_entity.type
_entity.pdbx_description
1 polymer ?
#
loop_
_entity_poly.entity_id
_entity_poly.type
_entity_poly.pdbx_seq_one_letter_code
_entity_poly.pdbx_strand_id
1 'polypeptide(L)'
;MIKFNMHNVTDTETKAKARVYYSLDNHVSRKPCVTLYGKTCLENLSAIFATGVVNNTDITTDYFEDDRITFFEGDEHYAAARAAAERLQAHRDAKRAA
;
A
#
# COMPACT_ATOMS: atom_id res chain seq x y z
N MET A 1 -10.95 3.21 -11.66
CA MET A 1 -11.12 4.01 -10.41
C MET A 1 -10.64 3.18 -9.24
N ILE A 2 -9.70 3.70 -8.45
CA ILE A 2 -9.01 2.91 -7.42
C ILE A 2 -9.71 3.08 -6.06
N LYS A 3 -10.13 1.96 -5.47
CA LYS A 3 -10.77 1.90 -4.15
C LYS A 3 -9.80 1.35 -3.10
N PHE A 4 -9.56 2.14 -2.06
CA PHE A 4 -8.73 1.76 -0.92
C PHE A 4 -9.60 1.16 0.20
N ASN A 5 -9.43 -0.15 0.45
CA ASN A 5 -10.01 -0.84 1.60
C ASN A 5 -8.93 -1.11 2.66
N MET A 6 -9.35 -1.47 3.87
CA MET A 6 -8.45 -1.65 5.04
C MET A 6 -7.33 -2.70 4.84
N HIS A 7 -7.56 -3.71 3.99
CA HIS A 7 -6.62 -4.82 3.77
C HIS A 7 -6.32 -5.10 2.30
N ASN A 8 -6.89 -4.31 1.39
CA ASN A 8 -6.72 -4.49 -0.05
C ASN A 8 -7.00 -3.19 -0.78
N VAL A 9 -6.40 -3.05 -1.95
CA VAL A 9 -6.77 -2.06 -2.95
C VAL A 9 -7.46 -2.80 -4.08
N THR A 10 -8.52 -2.20 -4.63
CA THR A 10 -9.24 -2.75 -5.77
C THR A 10 -9.37 -1.67 -6.83
N ASP A 11 -8.93 -1.97 -8.04
CA ASP A 11 -9.29 -1.16 -9.19
C ASP A 11 -10.64 -1.64 -9.72
N THR A 12 -11.64 -0.76 -9.72
CA THR A 12 -12.99 -1.09 -10.19
C THR A 12 -13.07 -1.25 -11.71
N GLU A 13 -12.08 -0.76 -12.44
CA GLU A 13 -12.06 -0.77 -13.90
C GLU A 13 -11.51 -2.11 -14.42
N THR A 14 -10.34 -2.52 -13.93
CA THR A 14 -9.75 -3.82 -14.27
C THR A 14 -10.25 -4.98 -13.41
N LYS A 15 -11.01 -4.69 -12.34
CA LYS A 15 -11.38 -5.64 -11.26
C LYS A 15 -10.19 -6.30 -10.57
N ALA A 16 -8.98 -5.76 -10.76
CA ALA A 16 -7.78 -6.23 -10.11
C ALA A 16 -7.84 -5.89 -8.62
N LYS A 17 -7.40 -6.84 -7.79
CA LYS A 17 -7.34 -6.69 -6.34
C LYS A 17 -5.95 -7.09 -5.87
N ALA A 18 -5.35 -6.24 -5.06
CA ALA A 18 -4.08 -6.52 -4.41
C ALA A 18 -4.24 -6.40 -2.90
N ARG A 19 -3.74 -7.39 -2.17
CA ARG A 19 -3.69 -7.33 -0.71
C ARG A 19 -2.53 -6.44 -0.29
N VAL A 20 -2.84 -5.48 0.58
CA VAL A 20 -1.87 -4.47 0.97
C VAL A 20 -1.80 -4.29 2.48
N TYR A 21 -0.66 -3.74 2.90
CA TYR A 21 -0.43 -3.21 4.23
C TYR A 21 -0.10 -1.72 4.14
N TYR A 22 -0.74 -0.91 4.98
CA TYR A 22 -0.51 0.52 5.04
C TYR A 22 0.53 0.86 6.11
N SER A 23 1.47 1.73 5.78
CA SER A 23 2.43 2.32 6.70
C SER A 23 2.39 3.84 6.58
N LEU A 24 2.21 4.51 7.72
CA LEU A 24 2.18 5.97 7.80
C LEU A 24 3.56 6.49 8.16
N ASP A 25 3.96 7.57 7.48
CA ASP A 25 5.15 8.39 7.80
C ASP A 25 6.49 7.63 7.83
N ASN A 26 6.57 6.49 7.13
CA ASN A 26 7.74 5.62 7.12
C ASN A 26 8.81 5.98 6.06
N HIS A 27 8.82 7.23 5.58
CA HIS A 27 9.77 7.68 4.55
C HIS A 27 10.92 8.51 5.12
N VAL A 28 12.13 8.25 4.63
CA VAL A 28 13.38 8.89 5.07
C VAL A 28 13.32 10.42 5.01
N SER A 29 12.55 10.96 4.07
CA SER A 29 12.37 12.41 3.90
C SER A 29 11.58 13.11 5.00
N ARG A 30 11.05 12.39 6.02
CA ARG A 30 10.23 12.92 7.13
C ARG A 30 9.01 13.74 6.69
N LYS A 31 8.61 13.62 5.43
CA LYS A 31 7.41 14.26 4.89
C LYS A 31 6.21 13.37 5.17
N PRO A 32 5.01 13.94 5.37
CA PRO A 32 3.80 13.16 5.51
C PRO A 32 3.61 12.27 4.29
N CYS A 33 3.63 10.96 4.50
CA CYS A 33 3.55 9.99 3.40
C CYS A 33 2.78 8.75 3.83
N VAL A 34 2.15 8.10 2.86
CA VAL A 34 1.52 6.80 3.04
C VAL A 34 2.19 5.82 2.11
N THR A 35 2.87 4.82 2.68
CA THR A 35 3.47 3.73 1.91
C THR A 35 2.56 2.52 1.98
N LEU A 36 2.18 2.03 0.81
CA LEU A 36 1.51 0.76 0.61
C LEU A 36 2.55 -0.30 0.30
N TYR A 37 2.50 -1.39 1.04
CA TYR A 37 3.26 -2.60 0.78
C TYR A 37 2.31 -3.69 0.30
N GLY A 38 2.66 -4.38 -0.77
CA GLY A 38 2.06 -5.63 -1.17
C GLY A 38 2.26 -6.67 -0.07
N LYS A 39 1.28 -7.57 0.08
CA LYS A 39 1.39 -8.65 1.06
C LYS A 39 1.86 -9.96 0.44
N THR A 40 1.83 -10.06 -0.87
CA THR A 40 2.20 -11.27 -1.60
C THR A 40 2.89 -10.90 -2.89
N CYS A 41 3.90 -11.69 -3.26
CA CYS A 41 4.56 -11.64 -4.56
C CYS A 41 3.69 -12.15 -5.73
N LEU A 42 2.45 -12.60 -5.44
CA LEU A 42 1.51 -13.13 -6.42
C LEU A 42 0.42 -12.12 -6.80
N GLU A 43 0.13 -11.14 -5.93
CA GLU A 43 -0.85 -10.09 -6.17
C GLU A 43 -0.14 -8.75 -6.35
N ASN A 44 0.40 -8.54 -7.56
CA ASN A 44 1.25 -7.41 -7.85
C ASN A 44 0.50 -6.07 -7.76
N LEU A 45 1.05 -5.12 -6.99
CA LEU A 45 0.52 -3.75 -6.99
C LEU A 45 0.66 -3.09 -8.36
N SER A 46 1.64 -3.53 -9.15
CA SER A 46 1.86 -3.04 -10.52
C SER A 46 0.66 -3.28 -11.46
N ALA A 47 -0.21 -4.24 -11.15
CA ALA A 47 -1.45 -4.47 -11.89
C ALA A 47 -2.53 -3.40 -11.60
N ILE A 48 -2.43 -2.70 -10.46
CA ILE A 48 -3.38 -1.66 -10.03
C ILE A 48 -2.79 -0.26 -10.25
N PHE A 49 -1.50 -0.09 -9.99
CA PHE A 49 -0.77 1.15 -10.18
C PHE A 49 0.26 0.95 -11.29
N ALA A 50 -0.04 1.47 -12.47
CA ALA A 50 0.84 1.37 -13.63
C ALA A 50 2.17 2.13 -13.47
N THR A 51 2.29 3.01 -12.47
CA THR A 51 3.46 3.89 -12.28
C THR A 51 3.78 4.06 -10.80
N GLY A 52 5.07 4.08 -10.45
CA GLY A 52 5.54 4.35 -9.08
C GLY A 52 5.62 3.12 -8.16
N VAL A 53 5.30 1.92 -8.66
CA VAL A 53 5.53 0.67 -7.91
C VAL A 53 7.00 0.31 -7.98
N VAL A 54 7.63 0.20 -6.81
CA VAL A 54 9.01 -0.22 -6.64
C VAL A 54 9.01 -1.67 -6.20
N ASN A 55 9.69 -2.52 -6.96
CA ASN A 55 10.00 -3.90 -6.60
C ASN A 55 11.49 -4.12 -6.84
N ASN A 56 12.25 -4.36 -5.78
CA ASN A 56 13.68 -4.66 -5.87
C ASN A 56 13.96 -6.16 -5.70
N THR A 57 13.01 -7.03 -6.05
CA THR A 57 13.23 -8.48 -6.08
C THR A 57 14.43 -8.78 -6.97
N ASP A 58 15.44 -9.42 -6.39
CA ASP A 58 16.65 -9.86 -7.09
C ASP A 58 16.58 -11.38 -7.24
N ILE A 59 16.29 -11.83 -8.47
CA ILE A 59 16.09 -13.24 -8.80
C ILE A 59 17.35 -14.07 -8.61
N THR A 60 18.51 -13.41 -8.48
CA THR A 60 19.83 -14.04 -8.42
C THR A 60 20.20 -14.47 -6.99
N THR A 61 19.49 -13.95 -5.98
CA THR A 61 19.85 -14.12 -4.56
C THR A 61 18.75 -14.77 -3.71
N ASP A 62 17.72 -15.33 -4.33
CA ASP A 62 16.49 -15.83 -3.67
C ASP A 62 15.79 -14.77 -2.78
N TYR A 63 16.06 -13.49 -3.01
CA TYR A 63 15.52 -12.39 -2.23
C TYR A 63 14.25 -11.84 -2.88
N PHE A 64 13.10 -12.10 -2.24
CA PHE A 64 11.80 -11.58 -2.66
C PHE A 64 11.42 -10.36 -1.82
N GLU A 65 11.34 -9.21 -2.46
CA GLU A 65 10.71 -8.03 -1.86
C GLU A 65 9.26 -7.91 -2.33
N ASP A 66 8.38 -7.54 -1.39
CA ASP A 66 7.02 -7.17 -1.74
C ASP A 66 7.00 -5.83 -2.50
N ASP A 67 6.17 -5.76 -3.54
CA ASP A 67 5.89 -4.50 -4.26
C ASP A 67 5.52 -3.39 -3.27
N ARG A 68 6.07 -2.18 -3.43
CA ARG A 68 5.63 -1.02 -2.63
C ARG A 68 5.38 0.21 -3.47
N ILE A 69 4.46 1.05 -3.03
CA ILE A 69 4.20 2.38 -3.61
C ILE A 69 4.05 3.39 -2.48
N THR A 70 4.62 4.59 -2.66
CA THR A 70 4.56 5.67 -1.67
C THR A 70 3.80 6.85 -2.25
N PHE A 71 2.80 7.32 -1.52
CA PHE A 71 2.05 8.54 -1.83
C PHE A 71 2.47 9.66 -0.89
N PHE A 72 2.75 10.82 -1.44
CA PHE A 72 3.09 12.03 -0.71
C PHE A 72 1.90 12.99 -0.62
N GLU A 73 1.99 13.94 0.31
CA GLU A 73 1.04 15.05 0.44
C GLU A 73 1.05 15.91 -0.84
N GLY A 74 0.09 15.63 -1.74
CA GLY A 74 0.02 16.21 -3.09
C GLY A 74 -0.50 15.23 -4.14
N ASP A 75 -0.41 13.92 -3.88
CA ASP A 75 -0.94 12.90 -4.78
C ASP A 75 -2.47 12.77 -4.65
N GLU A 76 -3.16 12.55 -5.77
CA GLU A 76 -4.62 12.36 -5.84
C GLU A 76 -5.11 11.24 -4.89
N HIS A 77 -4.27 10.23 -4.69
CA HIS A 77 -4.59 9.03 -3.91
C HIS A 77 -4.21 9.16 -2.43
N TYR A 78 -3.48 10.21 -2.05
CA TYR A 78 -2.95 10.39 -0.69
C TYR A 78 -4.05 10.43 0.37
N ALA A 79 -5.07 11.27 0.16
CA ALA A 79 -6.16 11.44 1.12
C ALA A 79 -6.94 10.13 1.34
N ALA A 80 -7.19 9.39 0.26
CA ALA A 80 -7.91 8.11 0.32
C ALA A 80 -7.08 7.01 1.00
N ALA A 81 -5.78 6.93 0.69
CA ALA A 81 -4.86 5.97 1.30
C ALA A 81 -4.67 6.26 2.81
N ARG A 82 -4.55 7.52 3.20
CA ARG A 82 -4.40 7.94 4.60
C ARG A 82 -5.64 7.59 5.42
N ALA A 83 -6.84 7.89 4.92
CA ALA A 83 -8.08 7.52 5.59
C ALA A 83 -8.23 5.99 5.78
N ALA A 84 -7.77 5.19 4.81
CA ALA A 84 -7.76 3.73 4.94
C ALA A 84 -6.74 3.24 5.99
N ALA A 85 -5.55 3.85 6.03
CA ALA A 85 -4.52 3.56 7.01
C ALA A 85 -4.95 3.89 8.45
N GLU A 86 -5.59 5.03 8.66
CA GLU A 86 -6.12 5.44 9.97
C GLU A 86 -7.22 4.48 10.47
N ARG A 87 -8.11 4.02 9.58
CA ARG A 87 -9.10 2.98 9.91
C ARG A 87 -8.44 1.67 10.34
N LEU A 88 -7.37 1.25 9.65
CA LEU A 88 -6.61 0.07 10.03
C LEU A 88 -5.96 0.24 11.40
N GLN A 89 -5.37 1.41 11.66
CA GLN A 89 -4.73 1.71 12.93
C GLN A 89 -5.74 1.65 14.08
N ALA A 90 -6.88 2.34 13.94
CA ALA A 90 -7.97 2.30 14.91
C ALA A 90 -8.46 0.86 15.19
N HIS A 91 -8.59 0.03 14.15
CA HIS A 91 -8.95 -1.38 14.32
C HIS A 91 -7.88 -2.17 15.09
N ARG A 92 -6.59 -1.90 14.87
CA ARG A 92 -5.49 -2.58 15.58
C ARG A 92 -5.41 -2.15 17.04
N ASP A 93 -5.62 -0.86 17.31
CA ASP A 93 -5.62 -0.34 18.66
C ASP A 93 -6.83 -0.87 19.45
N ALA A 94 -8.01 -0.95 18.83
CA ALA A 94 -9.17 -1.61 19.42
C ALA A 94 -8.91 -3.10 19.74
N LYS A 95 -8.22 -3.82 18.84
CA LYS A 95 -7.86 -5.23 19.06
C LYS A 95 -6.78 -5.41 20.13
N ARG A 96 -5.88 -4.44 20.32
CA ARG A 96 -4.85 -4.48 21.37
C ARG A 96 -5.41 -4.15 22.75
N ALA A 97 -6.49 -3.39 22.80
CA ALA A 97 -7.16 -3.01 24.05
C ALA A 97 -8.17 -4.05 24.57
N ALA A 98 -8.47 -5.09 23.78
CA ALA A 98 -9.37 -6.20 24.13
C ALA A 98 -8.58 -7.46 24.52
#